data_AF-A0A087KVX2-F1
#
_entry.id   AF-A0A087KVX2-F1
#
_cell.length_a   1.000
_cell.length_b   1.000
_cell.length_c   1.000
_cell.angle_alpha   90.00
_cell.angle_beta   90.00
_cell.angle_gamma   90.00
#
_symmetry.space_group_name_H-M   'P 1'
#
loop_
_entity.id
_entity.type
_entity.pdbx_description
1 polymer ?
#
loop_
_entity_poly.entity_id
_entity_poly.type
_entity_poly.pdbx_seq_one_letter_code
_entity_poly.pdbx_strand_id
1 'polypeptide(L)' 'MTQLNTMGFTVERVELDGYTRPTITVQYDANCRNRQENGEAVKYAYGTDECGKYERYQIQLCNCRISWEVR' A
#
# COMPACT_ATOMS: atom_id res chain seq x y z
N MET A 1 -9.72 -10.03 -12.24
CA MET A 1 -9.48 -9.06 -11.15
C MET A 1 -9.77 -9.72 -9.81
N THR A 2 -8.87 -10.53 -9.22
CA THR A 2 -9.20 -11.20 -7.92
C THR A 2 -8.02 -11.97 -7.30
N GLN A 3 -6.90 -11.30 -7.03
CA GLN A 3 -5.90 -11.85 -6.08
C GLN A 3 -5.77 -10.96 -4.85
N LEU A 4 -5.72 -9.64 -5.03
CA LEU A 4 -5.59 -8.70 -3.90
C LEU A 4 -6.82 -8.68 -2.99
N ASN A 5 -8.03 -8.66 -3.55
CA ASN A 5 -9.25 -8.80 -2.75
C ASN A 5 -9.28 -10.12 -1.98
N THR A 6 -8.80 -11.21 -2.60
CA THR A 6 -8.70 -12.53 -1.96
C THR A 6 -7.65 -12.56 -0.84
N MET A 7 -6.64 -11.69 -0.93
CA MET A 7 -5.64 -11.47 0.13
C MET A 7 -6.07 -10.44 1.17
N GLY A 8 -7.33 -9.99 1.11
CA GLY A 8 -7.92 -9.05 2.06
C GLY A 8 -7.46 -7.60 1.88
N PHE A 9 -7.03 -7.21 0.68
CA PHE A 9 -6.75 -5.80 0.35
C PHE A 9 -7.89 -5.17 -0.42
N THR A 10 -8.28 -3.96 -0.04
CA THR A 10 -9.20 -3.14 -0.83
C THR A 10 -8.41 -2.29 -1.84
N VAL A 11 -8.41 -2.70 -3.11
CA VAL A 11 -7.66 -2.00 -4.17
C VAL A 11 -8.33 -0.69 -4.54
N GLU A 12 -7.56 0.39 -4.47
CA GLU A 12 -8.02 1.75 -4.81
C GLU A 12 -7.56 2.16 -6.21
N ARG A 13 -6.30 1.86 -6.55
CA ARG A 13 -5.71 2.21 -7.85
C ARG A 13 -4.66 1.19 -8.26
N VAL A 14 -4.57 0.94 -9.56
CA VAL A 14 -3.48 0.14 -10.17
C VAL A 14 -2.79 1.00 -11.22
N GLU A 15 -1.48 1.15 -11.08
CA GLU A 15 -0.62 1.92 -11.98
C GLU A 15 0.39 0.96 -12.64
N LEU A 16 0.33 0.88 -13.97
CA LEU A 16 1.20 0.07 -14.80
C LEU A 16 2.12 1.00 -15.57
N ASP A 17 3.22 1.43 -14.94
CA ASP A 17 4.25 2.18 -15.65
C ASP A 17 5.04 1.20 -16.52
N GLY A 18 4.99 1.38 -17.84
CA GLY A 18 5.26 0.37 -18.88
C GLY A 18 6.63 -0.31 -18.91
N TYR A 19 7.49 -0.09 -17.90
CA TYR A 19 8.82 -0.70 -17.78
C TYR A 19 9.16 -1.23 -16.37
N THR A 20 8.29 -1.07 -15.36
CA THR A 20 8.57 -1.52 -13.98
C THR A 20 7.38 -2.20 -13.32
N ARG A 21 7.66 -2.94 -12.23
CA ARG A 21 6.66 -3.68 -11.43
C ARG A 21 5.40 -2.83 -11.17
N PRO A 22 4.18 -3.40 -11.33
CA PRO A 22 2.93 -2.67 -11.08
C PRO A 22 2.93 -2.04 -9.69
N THR A 23 2.47 -0.80 -9.58
CA THR A 23 2.18 -0.19 -8.28
C THR A 23 0.68 -0.24 -8.03
N ILE A 24 0.30 -0.73 -6.87
CA ILE A 24 -1.08 -0.99 -6.49
C ILE A 24 -1.32 -0.24 -5.19
N THR A 25 -2.11 0.82 -5.28
CA THR A 25 -2.54 1.57 -4.09
C THR A 25 -3.77 0.90 -3.52
N VAL A 26 -3.74 0.63 -2.23
CA VAL A 26 -4.83 0.00 -1.48
C VAL A 26 -5.29 0.94 -0.38
N GLN A 27 -6.55 0.82 0.01
CA GLN A 27 -7.08 1.51 1.18
C GLN A 27 -6.44 0.95 2.44
N TYR A 28 -6.15 1.84 3.39
CA TYR A 28 -5.66 1.42 4.68
C TYR A 28 -6.75 0.65 5.44
N ASP A 29 -6.46 -0.60 5.77
CA ASP A 29 -7.34 -1.52 6.48
C ASP A 29 -6.58 -2.31 7.56
N ALA A 30 -7.28 -3.21 8.25
CA ALA A 30 -6.70 -4.05 9.30
C ALA A 30 -5.54 -4.94 8.80
N ASN A 31 -5.55 -5.33 7.52
CA ASN A 31 -4.48 -6.13 6.93
C ASN A 31 -3.23 -5.28 6.72
N CYS A 32 -3.37 -4.06 6.21
CA CYS A 32 -2.30 -3.08 6.11
C CYS A 32 -1.64 -2.82 7.46
N ARG A 33 -2.45 -2.63 8.50
CA ARG A 33 -1.97 -2.45 9.88
C ARG A 33 -1.20 -3.66 10.40
N ASN A 34 -1.73 -4.88 10.25
CA ASN A 34 -1.03 -6.09 10.68
C ASN A 34 0.34 -6.22 10.01
N ARG A 35 0.44 -5.91 8.71
CA ARG A 35 1.71 -5.96 7.97
C ARG A 35 2.70 -4.90 8.43
N GLN A 36 2.23 -3.73 8.87
CA GLN A 36 3.10 -2.73 9.50
C GLN A 36 3.63 -3.21 10.84
N GLU A 37 2.74 -3.71 11.71
CA GLU A 37 3.09 -4.18 13.06
C GLU A 37 4.03 -5.41 13.01
N ASN A 38 3.89 -6.27 11.98
CA ASN A 38 4.77 -7.40 11.71
C ASN A 38 6.11 -7.01 11.06
N GLY A 39 6.32 -5.74 10.70
CA GLY A 39 7.56 -5.28 10.04
C GLY A 39 7.69 -5.70 8.57
N GLU A 40 6.61 -6.15 7.93
CA GLU A 40 6.59 -6.52 6.51
C GLU A 40 6.49 -5.29 5.59
N ALA A 41 5.99 -4.17 6.11
CA ALA A 41 5.83 -2.92 5.37
C ALA A 41 6.95 -1.93 5.70
N VAL A 42 7.46 -1.26 4.67
CA VAL A 42 8.48 -0.22 4.81
C VAL A 42 7.83 1.16 4.68
N LYS A 43 8.04 2.02 5.68
CA LYS A 43 7.68 3.44 5.60
C LYS A 43 8.62 4.16 4.64
N TYR A 44 8.09 4.73 3.57
CA TYR A 44 8.90 5.39 2.53
C TYR A 44 8.66 6.90 2.44
N ALA A 45 7.54 7.39 2.96
CA ALA A 45 7.27 8.82 3.09
C ALA A 45 6.48 9.09 4.36
N TYR A 46 6.65 10.27 4.93
CA TYR A 46 5.85 10.77 6.03
C TYR A 46 5.89 12.30 6.00
N GLY A 47 4.85 12.95 6.52
CA GLY A 47 4.77 14.39 6.51
C GLY A 47 3.51 14.92 7.17
N THR A 48 3.25 16.20 6.94
CA THR A 48 2.01 16.85 7.35
C THR A 48 1.54 17.70 6.19
N ASP A 49 0.29 17.54 5.80
CA ASP A 49 -0.39 18.35 4.80
C ASP A 49 -1.60 19.08 5.41
N GLU A 50 -2.41 19.74 4.58
CA GLU A 50 -3.61 20.47 5.03
C GLU A 50 -4.65 19.57 5.72
N CYS A 51 -4.58 18.26 5.54
CA CYS A 51 -5.48 17.28 6.15
C CYS A 51 -4.87 16.60 7.39
N GLY A 52 -3.65 16.96 7.80
CA GLY A 52 -2.99 16.42 8.98
C GLY A 52 -1.75 15.60 8.67
N LYS A 53 -1.36 14.75 9.62
CA LYS A 53 -0.17 13.91 9.47
C LYS A 53 -0.49 12.75 8.54
N TYR A 54 0.45 12.43 7.67
CA TYR A 54 0.34 11.26 6.83
C TYR A 54 1.62 10.43 6.89
N GLU A 55 1.47 9.13 6.75
CA GLU A 55 2.57 8.18 6.60
C GLU A 55 2.28 7.23 5.45
N ARG A 56 3.23 7.07 4.52
CA ARG A 56 3.09 6.14 3.39
C ARG A 56 3.98 4.93 3.57
N TYR A 57 3.36 3.79 3.33
CA TYR A 57 3.98 2.48 3.47
C TYR A 57 3.93 1.74 2.15
N GLN A 58 4.91 0.86 1.95
CA GLN A 58 4.92 -0.06 0.82
C GLN A 58 5.40 -1.45 1.20
N ILE A 59 4.94 -2.45 0.46
CA ILE A 59 5.42 -3.84 0.51
C ILE A 59 5.57 -4.37 -0.92
N GLN A 60 6.49 -5.31 -1.10
CA GLN A 60 6.54 -6.09 -2.34
C GLN A 60 5.81 -7.40 -2.13
N LEU A 61 4.82 -7.67 -2.99
CA LEU A 61 4.04 -8.90 -2.93
C LEU A 61 3.71 -9.35 -4.35
N CYS A 62 3.96 -10.62 -4.67
CA CYS A 62 3.66 -11.20 -5.99
C CYS A 62 4.20 -10.36 -7.16
N ASN A 63 5.44 -9.86 -7.05
CA ASN A 63 6.09 -8.98 -8.02
C ASN A 63 5.37 -7.63 -8.27
N CYS A 64 4.43 -7.25 -7.41
CA CYS A 64 3.79 -5.95 -7.38
C CYS A 64 4.31 -5.13 -6.19
N ARG A 65 4.34 -3.81 -6.34
CA ARG A 65 4.48 -2.89 -5.22
C ARG A 65 3.08 -2.58 -4.72
N ILE A 66 2.77 -2.92 -3.49
CA ILE A 66 1.53 -2.50 -2.84
C ILE A 66 1.88 -1.30 -1.96
N SER A 67 1.12 -0.21 -2.06
CA SER A 67 1.30 0.99 -1.25
C SER A 67 -0.01 1.44 -0.62
N TRP A 68 0.08 2.06 0.56
CA TRP A 68 -1.05 2.71 1.23
C TRP A 68 -0.57 3.89 2.06
N GLU A 69 -1.50 4.79 2.35
CA GLU A 69 -1.30 5.94 3.22
C GLU A 69 -2.11 5.76 4.50
N VAL A 70 -1.48 6.02 5.64
CA VAL A 70 -2.12 6.12 6.95
C VAL A 70 -2.33 7.59 7.24
N ARG A 71 -3.56 7.93 7.64
CA ARG A 71 -3.98 9.23 8.17
C ARG A 71 -4.71 9.03 9.48
#